data_AF-A0A0Q6B3D9-F1
#
_entry.id   AF-A0A0Q6B3D9-F1
#
_cell.length_a   1.000
_cell.length_b   1.000
_cell.length_c   1.000
_cell.angle_alpha   90.00
_cell.angle_beta   90.00
_cell.angle_gamma   90.00
#
_symmetry.space_group_name_H-M   'P 1'
#
loop_
_entity.id
_entity.type
_entity.pdbx_description
1 polymer ?
#
loop_
_entity_poly.entity_id
_entity_poly.type
_entity_poly.pdbx_seq_one_letter_code
_entity_poly.pdbx_strand_id
1 'polypeptide(L)'
;MSNLFDFKEVVIRYLEFLIAEDFNISYDLFNEIIFTENIVSKEIIVVQNFSEQIVKNAALKNYLDIVISNINFKIITREDMYRTLSEQ
;
A
#
# COMPACT_ATOMS: atom_id res chain seq x y z
N MET A 1 13.32 16.41 2.68
CA MET A 1 13.21 15.74 3.99
C MET A 1 12.15 14.65 3.85
N SER A 2 12.54 13.38 3.90
CA SER A 2 11.60 12.25 3.87
C SER A 2 10.83 12.22 5.19
N ASN A 3 9.62 12.78 5.23
CA ASN A 3 8.77 12.71 6.42
C ASN A 3 8.02 11.36 6.43
N LEU A 4 7.90 10.72 7.59
CA LEU A 4 7.10 9.49 7.75
C LEU A 4 5.65 9.69 7.30
N PHE A 5 5.11 10.88 7.57
CA PHE A 5 3.76 11.27 7.15
C PHE A 5 3.59 11.24 5.63
N ASP A 6 4.61 11.66 4.89
CA ASP A 6 4.62 11.69 3.42
C ASP A 6 4.69 10.26 2.85
N PHE A 7 5.49 9.37 3.44
CA PHE A 7 5.54 7.97 3.00
C PHE A 7 4.22 7.23 3.25
N LYS A 8 3.61 7.40 4.44
CA LYS A 8 2.33 6.78 4.76
C LYS A 8 1.24 7.21 3.78
N GLU A 9 1.12 8.51 3.56
CA GLU A 9 0.09 9.08 2.68
C GLU A 9 0.26 8.59 1.24
N VAL A 10 1.48 8.60 0.71
CA VAL A 10 1.77 8.15 -0.66
C VAL A 10 1.44 6.68 -0.85
N VAL A 11 1.80 5.81 0.09
CA VAL A 11 1.48 4.38 0.00
C VAL A 11 -0.03 4.15 0.02
N ILE A 12 -0.77 4.83 0.91
CA ILE A 12 -2.24 4.70 0.96
C ILE A 12 -2.84 5.12 -0.37
N ARG A 13 -2.54 6.34 -0.83
CA ARG A 13 -3.08 6.87 -2.09
C ARG A 13 -2.72 6.01 -3.30
N TYR A 14 -1.50 5.48 -3.33
CA TYR A 14 -1.05 4.58 -4.38
C TYR A 14 -1.86 3.28 -4.40
N LEU A 15 -2.05 2.63 -3.25
CA LEU A 15 -2.83 1.40 -3.17
C LEU A 15 -4.31 1.64 -3.51
N GLU A 16 -4.91 2.73 -3.01
CA GLU A 16 -6.29 3.09 -3.31
C GLU A 16 -6.50 3.38 -4.80
N PHE A 17 -5.52 4.03 -5.45
CA PHE A 17 -5.53 4.25 -6.89
C PHE A 17 -5.51 2.92 -7.67
N LEU A 18 -4.60 2.01 -7.32
CA LEU A 18 -4.52 0.71 -7.98
C LEU A 18 -5.80 -0.11 -7.83
N ILE A 19 -6.43 -0.06 -6.65
CA ILE A 19 -7.74 -0.70 -6.43
C ILE A 19 -8.80 -0.09 -7.34
N ALA A 20 -8.84 1.24 -7.45
CA ALA A 20 -9.80 1.94 -8.30
C ALA A 20 -9.60 1.61 -9.78
N GLU A 21 -8.35 1.53 -10.24
CA GLU A 21 -8.01 1.21 -11.62
C GLU A 21 -8.30 -0.27 -11.96
N ASP A 22 -7.78 -1.22 -11.18
CA ASP A 22 -7.80 -2.64 -11.54
C ASP A 22 -9.09 -3.37 -11.14
N PHE A 23 -9.79 -2.87 -10.10
CA PHE A 23 -10.99 -3.51 -9.57
C PHE A 23 -12.25 -2.67 -9.74
N ASN A 24 -12.13 -1.44 -10.26
CA ASN A 24 -13.25 -0.50 -10.46
C ASN A 24 -14.10 -0.31 -9.19
N ILE A 25 -13.44 -0.27 -8.03
CA ILE A 25 -14.03 -0.04 -6.71
C ILE A 25 -13.23 1.01 -5.96
N SER A 26 -13.89 1.77 -5.07
CA SER A 26 -13.21 2.68 -4.15
C SER A 26 -13.18 2.02 -2.76
N TYR A 27 -12.02 2.02 -2.13
CA TYR A 27 -11.82 1.41 -0.82
C TYR A 27 -10.92 2.33 0.02
N ASP A 28 -11.34 2.66 1.25
CA ASP A 28 -10.51 3.42 2.20
C ASP A 28 -9.56 2.46 2.92
N LEU A 29 -8.26 2.63 2.72
CA LEU A 29 -7.25 1.75 3.30
C LEU A 29 -6.64 2.27 4.61
N PHE A 30 -7.08 3.41 5.13
CA PHE A 30 -6.41 4.08 6.25
C PHE A 30 -6.22 3.20 7.50
N ASN A 31 -7.20 2.31 7.78
CA ASN A 31 -7.17 1.36 8.90
C ASN A 31 -6.91 -0.10 8.46
N GLU A 32 -6.79 -0.34 7.17
CA GLU A 32 -6.61 -1.66 6.56
C GLU A 32 -5.13 -2.04 6.44
N ILE A 33 -4.24 -1.06 6.58
CA ILE A 33 -2.79 -1.23 6.58
C ILE A 33 -2.15 -0.52 7.78
N ILE A 34 -1.10 -1.12 8.32
CA ILE A 34 -0.32 -0.59 9.43
C ILE A 34 1.10 -0.34 8.96
N PHE A 35 1.68 0.78 9.38
CA PHE A 35 3.09 1.09 9.18
C PHE A 35 3.82 0.78 10.48
N THR A 36 4.79 -0.12 10.42
CA THR A 36 5.56 -0.55 11.59
C THR A 36 7.03 -0.68 11.21
N GLU A 37 7.90 -0.72 12.21
CA GLU A 37 9.33 -0.97 12.00
C GLU A 37 9.61 -2.47 11.89
N ASN A 38 10.38 -2.87 10.88
CA ASN A 38 10.95 -4.21 10.81
C ASN A 38 11.97 -4.39 11.95
N ILE A 39 11.77 -5.42 12.77
CA ILE A 39 12.57 -5.64 13.97
C ILE A 39 14.07 -5.83 13.66
N VAL A 40 14.38 -6.43 12.51
CA VAL A 40 15.74 -6.77 12.08
C VAL A 40 16.40 -5.61 11.34
N SER A 41 15.79 -5.12 10.25
CA SER A 41 16.39 -4.08 9.40
C SER A 41 16.22 -2.66 9.95
N LYS A 42 15.31 -2.45 10.92
CA LYS A 42 14.93 -1.13 11.44
C LYS A 42 14.25 -0.22 10.41
N GLU A 43 13.87 -0.77 9.27
CA GLU A 43 13.17 -0.03 8.22
C GLU A 43 11.66 -0.05 8.45
N ILE A 44 10.97 1.03 8.07
CA ILE A 44 9.50 1.07 8.08
C ILE A 44 8.98 0.14 6.99
N ILE A 45 8.07 -0.75 7.36
CA ILE A 45 7.35 -1.68 6.50
C ILE A 45 5.85 -1.47 6.61
N VAL A 46 5.15 -1.89 5.57
CA VAL A 46 3.69 -1.91 5.49
C VAL A 46 3.23 -3.32 5.83
N VAL A 47 2.30 -3.46 6.76
CA VAL A 47 1.70 -4.76 7.12
C VAL A 47 0.19 -4.69 7.00
N GLN A 48 -0.39 -5.81 6.58
CA GLN A 48 -1.83 -5.95 6.42
C GLN A 48 -2.56 -5.93 7.79
N ASN A 49 -3.69 -5.25 7.84
CA ASN A 49 -4.67 -5.29 8.92
C ASN A 49 -6.09 -5.43 8.32
N PHE A 50 -6.18 -6.24 7.27
CA PHE A 50 -7.37 -6.34 6.45
C PHE A 50 -8.60 -6.80 7.23
N SER A 51 -9.67 -6.02 7.11
CA SER A 51 -10.99 -6.32 7.62
C SER A 51 -11.59 -7.51 6.88
N GLU A 52 -12.67 -8.07 7.43
CA GLU A 52 -13.40 -9.17 6.79
C GLU A 52 -13.88 -8.82 5.37
N GLN A 53 -14.11 -7.54 5.07
CA GLN A 53 -14.56 -7.09 3.76
C GLN A 53 -13.49 -7.35 2.69
N ILE A 54 -12.24 -6.95 2.94
CA ILE A 54 -11.11 -7.26 2.06
C ILE A 54 -10.84 -8.77 2.04
N VAL A 55 -10.85 -9.43 3.20
CA VAL A 55 -10.54 -10.87 3.30
C VAL A 55 -11.54 -11.74 2.53
N LYS A 56 -12.83 -11.36 2.47
CA LYS A 56 -13.87 -12.07 1.69
C LYS A 56 -13.67 -11.94 0.18
N ASN A 57 -13.01 -10.88 -0.29
CA ASN A 57 -12.62 -10.74 -1.69
C ASN A 57 -11.20 -11.28 -1.90
N ALA A 58 -11.09 -12.58 -2.17
CA ALA A 58 -9.80 -13.26 -2.33
C ALA A 58 -8.91 -12.65 -3.42
N ALA A 59 -9.51 -12.13 -4.51
CA ALA A 59 -8.77 -11.49 -5.59
C ALA A 59 -8.13 -10.18 -5.14
N LEU A 60 -8.92 -9.31 -4.50
CA LEU A 60 -8.43 -8.05 -3.94
C LEU A 60 -7.37 -8.27 -2.86
N LYS A 61 -7.63 -9.19 -1.94
CA LYS A 61 -6.67 -9.55 -0.89
C LYS A 61 -5.33 -10.00 -1.47
N ASN A 62 -5.34 -10.96 -2.39
CA ASN A 62 -4.11 -11.49 -2.98
C ASN A 62 -3.36 -10.42 -3.78
N TYR A 63 -4.09 -9.55 -4.49
CA TYR A 63 -3.50 -8.43 -5.19
C TYR A 63 -2.76 -7.49 -4.23
N LEU A 64 -3.43 -7.06 -3.16
CA LEU A 64 -2.83 -6.17 -2.16
C LEU A 64 -1.64 -6.82 -1.46
N ASP A 65 -1.70 -8.12 -1.14
CA ASP A 65 -0.57 -8.86 -0.56
C ASP A 65 0.68 -8.77 -1.45
N ILE A 66 0.50 -8.94 -2.77
CA ILE A 66 1.59 -8.88 -3.74
C ILE A 66 2.17 -7.46 -3.81
N VAL A 67 1.31 -6.44 -3.92
CA VAL A 67 1.78 -5.06 -4.04
C VAL A 67 2.49 -4.63 -2.75
N ILE A 68 1.91 -4.90 -1.57
CA ILE A 68 2.54 -4.60 -0.27
C ILE A 68 3.89 -5.31 -0.14
N SER A 69 3.99 -6.57 -0.56
CA SER A 69 5.25 -7.30 -0.57
C SER A 69 6.29 -6.61 -1.46
N ASN A 70 5.90 -6.20 -2.67
CA ASN A 70 6.78 -5.50 -3.59
C ASN A 70 7.26 -4.14 -3.03
N ILE A 71 6.40 -3.43 -2.30
CA ILE A 71 6.77 -2.19 -1.58
C ILE A 71 7.81 -2.51 -0.50
N ASN A 72 7.55 -3.51 0.34
CA ASN A 72 8.46 -3.89 1.43
C ASN A 72 9.81 -4.40 0.93
N PHE A 73 9.85 -5.10 -0.22
CA PHE A 73 11.07 -5.54 -0.88
C PHE A 73 11.73 -4.46 -1.74
N LYS A 74 11.18 -3.23 -1.77
CA LYS A 74 11.68 -2.09 -2.55
C LYS A 74 11.74 -2.36 -4.06
N ILE A 75 10.90 -3.28 -4.54
CA ILE A 75 10.66 -3.51 -5.97
C ILE A 75 9.84 -2.35 -6.54
N ILE A 76 8.89 -1.85 -5.75
CA ILE A 76 8.16 -0.60 -6.03
C ILE A 76 8.75 0.48 -5.12
N THR A 77 9.33 1.52 -5.72
CA THR A 77 9.95 2.64 -4.99
C THR A 77 8.95 3.76 -4.75
N ARG A 78 9.30 4.73 -3.89
CA ARG A 78 8.48 5.93 -3.68
C ARG A 78 8.36 6.73 -4.98
N GLU A 79 9.44 6.81 -5.73
CA GLU A 79 9.51 7.49 -7.02
C GLU A 79 8.54 6.85 -8.03
N ASP A 80 8.43 5.52 -8.05
CA ASP A 80 7.45 4.82 -8.88
C ASP A 80 6.01 5.16 -8.49
N MET A 81 5.72 5.23 -7.18
CA MET A 81 4.41 5.61 -6.66
C MET A 81 4.06 7.05 -7.06
N TYR A 82 4.98 8.00 -6.86
CA TYR A 82 4.76 9.40 -7.24
C TYR A 82 4.54 9.55 -8.73
N ARG A 83 5.34 8.87 -9.57
CA ARG A 83 5.15 8.88 -11.02
C ARG A 83 3.75 8.41 -11.40
N THR A 84 3.34 7.26 -10.86
CA THR A 84 2.00 6.69 -11.11
C THR A 84 0.89 7.66 -10.70
N LEU A 85 1.01 8.29 -9.53
CA LEU A 85 0.01 9.24 -9.03
C LEU A 85 0.04 10.61 -9.75
N SER A 86 1.15 10.97 -10.40
CA SER A 86 1.31 12.24 -11.13
C SER A 86 0.88 12.18 -12.60
N GLU A 87 0.72 10.98 -13.15
CA GLU A 87 0.28 10.73 -14.53
C GLU A 87 -1.26 10.76 -14.68
N GLN A 88 -1.99 11.13 -13.63
CA GLN A 88 -3.44 11.41 -13.61
C GLN A 88 -3.74 12.86 -14.01
#